data_AF-A0A443RYS5-F1
#
_entry.id   AF-A0A443RYS5-F1
#
_cell.length_a   1.000
_cell.length_b   1.000
_cell.length_c   1.000
_cell.angle_alpha   90.00
_cell.angle_beta   90.00
_cell.angle_gamma   90.00
#
_symmetry.space_group_name_H-M   'P 1'
#
loop_
_entity.id
_entity.type
_entity.pdbx_description
1 polymer ?
#
loop_
_entity_poly.entity_id
_entity_poly.type
_entity_poly.pdbx_seq_one_letter_code
_entity_poly.pdbx_strand_id
1 'polypeptide(L)'
;MCYKQANVIVNKGLTITAKPEVNDCDDGPSNFTSGRIKTLNTFNFTYIEVKAKLTKGNNLQPAIWTKYPVRNDYEEIGLVEQKGTESDKLVTSVHWGNMGAKKLTKINKRCKTSDLSEAYHIYAVRRTDSELIFYFDKVEYFRVNRSFDDT
;
A
#
# COMPACT_ATOMS: atom_id res chain seq x y z
N MET A 1 0.78 4.54 16.18
CA MET A 1 -0.52 4.03 15.70
C MET A 1 -0.63 2.61 16.20
N CYS A 2 -1.71 2.25 16.88
CA CYS A 2 -1.89 0.89 17.37
C CYS A 2 -2.66 0.04 16.35
N TYR A 3 -2.14 -1.13 15.98
CA TYR A 3 -2.89 -2.05 15.11
C TYR A 3 -3.56 -3.15 15.94
N LYS A 4 -4.89 -3.28 15.83
CA LYS A 4 -5.71 -4.22 16.59
C LYS A 4 -6.51 -5.12 15.66
N GLN A 5 -6.59 -6.40 15.98
CA GLN A 5 -7.44 -7.35 15.25
C GLN A 5 -8.92 -6.96 15.29
N ALA A 6 -9.40 -6.41 16.41
CA ALA A 6 -10.79 -5.96 16.57
C ALA A 6 -11.20 -4.82 15.61
N ASN A 7 -10.23 -4.16 14.96
CA ASN A 7 -10.47 -3.13 13.96
C ASN A 7 -10.49 -3.69 12.53
N VAL A 8 -10.43 -5.01 12.36
CA VAL A 8 -10.54 -5.73 11.10
C VAL A 8 -11.76 -6.63 11.17
N ILE A 9 -12.75 -6.38 10.30
CA ILE A 9 -14.03 -7.10 10.30
C ILE A 9 -14.29 -7.67 8.90
N VAL A 10 -14.69 -8.93 8.84
CA VAL A 10 -15.20 -9.57 7.62
C VAL A 10 -16.71 -9.72 7.76
N ASN A 11 -17.46 -8.87 7.04
CA ASN A 11 -18.92 -8.93 6.98
C ASN A 11 -19.39 -8.33 5.64
N LYS A 12 -19.85 -9.18 4.71
CA LYS A 12 -20.16 -8.80 3.32
C LYS A 12 -18.99 -8.10 2.59
N GLY A 13 -17.77 -8.37 3.03
CA GLY A 13 -16.53 -7.70 2.59
C GLY A 13 -15.55 -7.53 3.75
N LEU A 14 -14.35 -7.04 3.45
CA LEU A 14 -13.34 -6.69 4.44
C LEU A 14 -13.42 -5.19 4.77
N THR A 15 -13.50 -4.87 6.06
CA THR A 15 -13.47 -3.51 6.58
C THR A 15 -12.32 -3.34 7.57
N ILE A 16 -11.52 -2.30 7.38
CA ILE A 16 -10.47 -1.87 8.31
C ILE A 16 -10.87 -0.50 8.86
N THR A 17 -11.04 -0.41 10.18
CA THR A 17 -11.55 0.81 10.83
C THR A 17 -10.43 1.48 11.61
N ALA A 18 -10.17 2.76 11.34
CA ALA A 18 -9.37 3.61 12.21
C ALA A 18 -10.27 4.32 13.23
N LYS A 19 -9.85 4.42 14.50
CA LYS A 19 -10.61 5.05 15.58
C LYS A 19 -9.72 6.01 16.39
N PRO A 20 -10.23 7.18 16.79
CA PRO A 20 -9.57 8.02 17.79
C PRO A 20 -9.82 7.44 19.18
N GLU A 21 -8.86 6.69 19.72
CA GLU A 21 -8.91 6.16 21.07
C GLU A 21 -7.48 6.05 21.62
N VAL A 22 -7.30 6.40 22.89
CA VAL A 22 -6.01 6.29 23.57
C VAL A 22 -5.71 4.82 23.83
N ASN A 23 -4.49 4.41 23.51
CA ASN A 23 -4.04 3.05 23.74
C ASN A 23 -2.55 3.00 24.01
N ASP A 24 -2.15 2.06 24.85
CA ASP A 24 -0.75 1.72 25.07
C ASP A 24 -0.43 0.45 24.27
N CYS A 25 0.61 0.52 23.45
CA CYS A 25 0.92 -0.49 22.43
C CYS A 25 2.43 -0.73 22.41
N ASP A 26 2.88 -1.80 21.75
CA ASP A 26 4.30 -2.20 21.75
C ASP A 26 5.26 -1.08 21.29
N ASP A 27 4.82 -0.23 20.37
CA ASP A 27 5.58 0.92 19.85
C ASP A 27 5.36 2.23 20.66
N GLY A 28 4.73 2.14 21.83
CA GLY A 28 4.39 3.24 22.72
C GLY A 28 2.94 3.75 22.62
N PRO A 29 2.59 4.76 23.43
CA PRO A 29 1.23 5.28 23.52
C PRO A 29 0.79 5.91 22.19
N SER A 30 -0.48 5.70 21.83
CA SER A 30 -1.08 6.23 20.61
C SER A 30 -2.51 6.73 20.86
N ASN A 31 -2.85 7.86 20.25
CA ASN A 31 -4.22 8.42 20.26
C ASN A 31 -5.14 7.79 19.20
N PHE A 32 -4.65 6.80 18.47
CA PHE A 32 -5.36 6.18 17.37
C PHE A 32 -5.11 4.68 17.32
N THR A 33 -6.16 3.94 16.95
CA THR A 33 -6.08 2.53 16.65
C THR A 33 -6.60 2.25 15.25
N SER A 34 -6.09 1.20 14.61
CA SER A 34 -6.47 0.78 13.25
C SER A 34 -6.30 -0.73 13.09
N GLY A 35 -6.40 -1.25 11.88
CA GLY A 35 -6.11 -2.65 11.53
C GLY A 35 -4.97 -2.73 10.52
N ARG A 36 -4.17 -3.80 10.59
CA ARG A 36 -3.14 -4.12 9.60
C ARG A 36 -3.13 -5.62 9.36
N ILE A 37 -3.30 -6.01 8.11
CA ILE A 37 -3.30 -7.42 7.70
C ILE A 37 -2.01 -7.66 6.91
N LYS A 38 -1.36 -8.79 7.17
CA LYS A 38 -0.15 -9.21 6.47
C LYS A 38 -0.32 -10.66 6.03
N THR A 39 0.14 -10.96 4.83
CA THR A 39 0.19 -12.31 4.24
C THR A 39 1.62 -12.84 4.21
N LEU A 40 2.44 -12.41 5.17
CA LEU A 40 3.87 -12.77 5.25
C LEU A 40 4.02 -14.29 5.26
N ASN A 41 4.86 -14.81 4.36
CA ASN A 41 5.14 -16.25 4.19
C ASN A 41 3.91 -17.11 3.82
N THR A 42 2.91 -16.55 3.16
CA THR A 42 1.70 -17.32 2.75
C THR A 42 1.64 -17.61 1.25
N PHE A 43 1.94 -16.65 0.37
CA PHE A 43 1.93 -16.84 -1.08
C PHE A 43 2.77 -15.77 -1.80
N ASN A 44 3.22 -16.10 -3.01
CA ASN A 44 3.87 -15.17 -3.94
C ASN A 44 2.89 -14.77 -5.05
N PHE A 45 3.10 -13.60 -5.65
CA PHE A 45 2.22 -13.07 -6.69
C PHE A 45 3.04 -12.54 -7.87
N THR A 46 2.52 -12.74 -9.08
CA THR A 46 2.91 -12.00 -10.30
C THR A 46 1.85 -10.98 -10.68
N TYR A 47 0.63 -11.10 -10.15
CA TYR A 47 -0.46 -10.16 -10.30
C TYR A 47 -1.21 -10.01 -8.98
N ILE A 48 -1.47 -8.77 -8.59
CA ILE A 48 -2.38 -8.43 -7.49
C ILE A 48 -3.43 -7.48 -8.05
N GLU A 49 -4.69 -7.75 -7.72
CA GLU A 49 -5.81 -6.84 -7.94
C GLU A 49 -6.61 -6.72 -6.64
N VAL A 50 -6.90 -5.50 -6.23
CA VAL A 50 -7.71 -5.19 -5.06
C VAL A 50 -8.78 -4.20 -5.45
N LYS A 51 -10.05 -4.56 -5.21
CA LYS A 51 -11.17 -3.64 -5.30
C LYS A 51 -11.43 -3.04 -3.92
N ALA A 52 -11.19 -1.74 -3.76
CA ALA A 52 -11.31 -1.06 -2.47
C ALA A 52 -11.94 0.32 -2.62
N LYS A 53 -12.63 0.77 -1.57
CA LYS A 53 -13.03 2.17 -1.37
C LYS A 53 -12.20 2.70 -0.22
N LEU A 54 -11.49 3.80 -0.42
CA LEU A 54 -10.58 4.34 0.58
C LEU A 54 -11.33 5.28 1.54
N THR A 55 -10.62 5.77 2.55
CA THR A 55 -11.16 6.72 3.54
C THR A 55 -10.50 8.09 3.39
N LYS A 56 -11.26 9.15 3.68
CA LYS A 56 -10.76 10.54 3.72
C LYS A 56 -10.90 11.13 5.11
N GLY A 57 -10.04 12.11 5.42
CA GLY A 57 -9.97 12.76 6.72
C GLY A 57 -8.54 13.01 7.20
N ASN A 58 -8.41 13.86 8.20
CA ASN A 58 -7.12 14.14 8.84
C ASN A 58 -6.56 12.88 9.51
N ASN A 59 -5.23 12.73 9.48
CA ASN A 59 -4.50 11.62 10.11
C ASN A 59 -4.77 10.22 9.53
N LEU A 60 -5.48 10.13 8.40
CA LEU A 60 -5.71 8.87 7.70
C LEU A 60 -4.67 8.69 6.58
N GLN A 61 -4.19 7.45 6.44
CA GLN A 61 -3.33 7.03 5.34
C GLN A 61 -3.67 5.58 4.95
N PRO A 62 -4.81 5.34 4.27
CA PRO A 62 -5.11 4.00 3.77
C PRO A 62 -4.08 3.60 2.72
N ALA A 63 -3.56 2.37 2.84
CA ALA A 63 -2.53 1.86 1.95
C ALA A 63 -2.74 0.39 1.60
N ILE A 64 -2.50 0.05 0.33
CA ILE A 64 -2.41 -1.32 -0.17
C ILE A 64 -1.03 -1.45 -0.80
N TRP A 65 -0.21 -2.31 -0.22
CA TRP A 65 1.18 -2.44 -0.60
C TRP A 65 1.70 -3.83 -0.30
N THR A 66 2.80 -4.17 -0.96
CA THR A 66 3.51 -5.43 -0.77
C THR A 66 4.90 -5.16 -0.26
N LYS A 67 5.46 -6.11 0.48
CA LYS A 67 6.85 -6.08 0.91
C LYS A 67 7.51 -7.40 0.59
N TYR A 68 8.63 -7.36 -0.10
CA TYR A 68 9.47 -8.52 -0.35
C TYR A 68 10.86 -8.27 0.27
N PRO A 69 11.14 -8.85 1.44
CA PRO A 69 12.49 -8.84 2.00
C PRO A 69 13.21 -10.16 1.67
N VAL A 70 14.36 -10.09 1.01
CA VAL A 70 15.30 -11.21 0.92
C VAL A 70 16.61 -10.78 1.54
N ARG A 71 16.89 -11.22 2.77
CA ARG A 71 18.12 -11.00 3.56
C ARG A 71 18.65 -9.55 3.56
N ASN A 72 19.28 -9.11 2.47
CA ASN A 72 19.78 -7.75 2.29
C ASN A 72 19.01 -6.93 1.26
N ASP A 73 18.23 -7.55 0.38
CA ASP A 73 17.42 -6.87 -0.62
C ASP A 73 16.02 -6.55 -0.08
N TYR A 74 15.58 -5.35 -0.42
CA TYR A 74 14.28 -4.82 -0.06
C TYR A 74 13.55 -4.41 -1.33
N GLU A 75 12.27 -4.73 -1.35
CA GLU A 75 11.34 -4.20 -2.31
C GLU A 75 9.99 -3.94 -1.61
N GLU A 76 9.43 -2.77 -1.90
CA GLU A 76 8.10 -2.38 -1.50
C GLU A 76 7.35 -1.82 -2.71
N ILE A 77 6.19 -2.40 -3.00
CA ILE A 77 5.33 -1.98 -4.10
C ILE A 77 4.02 -1.49 -3.49
N GLY A 78 3.84 -0.18 -3.46
CA GLY A 78 2.59 0.47 -3.04
C GLY A 78 1.64 0.60 -4.21
N LEU A 79 0.59 -0.23 -4.28
CA LEU A 79 -0.48 -0.10 -5.26
C LEU A 79 -1.22 1.24 -5.04
N VAL A 80 -1.50 1.56 -3.77
CA VAL A 80 -2.02 2.87 -3.37
C VAL A 80 -1.54 3.26 -1.96
N GLU A 81 -1.14 4.52 -1.81
CA GLU A 81 -0.73 5.17 -0.56
C GLU A 81 -1.37 6.56 -0.44
N GLN A 82 -2.67 6.61 -0.18
CA GLN A 82 -3.42 7.86 -0.20
C GLN A 82 -3.26 8.62 1.13
N LYS A 83 -3.05 9.93 1.07
CA LYS A 83 -3.24 10.80 2.23
C LYS A 83 -4.73 11.14 2.37
N GLY A 84 -5.31 10.95 3.54
CA GLY A 84 -6.74 11.18 3.78
C GLY A 84 -7.22 12.60 3.47
N THR A 85 -6.33 13.59 3.50
CA THR A 85 -6.61 14.99 3.12
C THR A 85 -6.49 15.27 1.62
N GLU A 86 -6.12 14.26 0.82
CA GLU A 86 -5.90 14.33 -0.63
C GLU A 86 -6.62 13.17 -1.31
N SER A 87 -7.93 13.03 -1.07
CA SER A 87 -8.74 11.90 -1.54
C SER A 87 -8.92 11.85 -3.06
N ASP A 88 -8.65 12.95 -3.77
CA ASP A 88 -8.64 13.04 -5.23
C ASP A 88 -7.28 12.71 -5.86
N LYS A 89 -6.34 12.14 -5.09
CA LYS A 89 -5.01 11.76 -5.57
C LYS A 89 -4.76 10.27 -5.40
N LEU A 90 -4.55 9.59 -6.54
CA LEU A 90 -3.91 8.28 -6.58
C LEU A 90 -2.40 8.47 -6.42
N VAL A 91 -1.82 7.78 -5.44
CA VAL A 91 -0.37 7.79 -5.18
C VAL A 91 0.12 6.36 -5.13
N THR A 92 1.13 6.07 -5.94
CA THR A 92 1.75 4.75 -6.06
C THR A 92 3.25 4.93 -5.91
N SER A 93 3.89 4.13 -5.07
CA SER A 93 5.33 4.18 -4.88
C SER A 93 5.94 2.80 -5.07
N VAL A 94 7.15 2.79 -5.60
CA VAL A 94 8.00 1.60 -5.60
C VAL A 94 9.31 1.97 -4.96
N HIS A 95 9.72 1.17 -4.00
CA HIS A 95 10.99 1.30 -3.29
C HIS A 95 11.77 0.01 -3.46
N TRP A 96 13.06 0.10 -3.74
CA TRP A 96 13.92 -1.09 -3.82
C TRP A 96 15.38 -0.78 -3.56
N GLY A 97 16.15 -1.83 -3.32
CA GLY A 97 17.60 -1.77 -3.17
C GLY A 97 18.08 -2.59 -1.98
N ASN A 98 19.36 -2.48 -1.68
CA ASN A 98 19.96 -3.18 -0.55
C ASN A 98 19.76 -2.39 0.75
N MET A 99 19.24 -3.02 1.81
CA MET A 99 19.03 -2.37 3.11
C MET A 99 20.32 -1.95 3.82
N GLY A 100 21.46 -2.54 3.47
CA GLY A 100 22.78 -2.11 3.94
C GLY A 100 23.34 -0.93 3.15
N ALA A 101 22.73 -0.56 2.03
CA ALA A 101 23.15 0.61 1.25
C ALA A 101 22.74 1.92 1.93
N LYS A 102 23.49 2.99 1.62
CA LYS A 102 23.22 4.34 2.16
C LYS A 102 21.86 4.90 1.73
N LYS A 103 21.30 4.42 0.62
CA LYS A 103 20.03 4.92 0.07
C LYS A 103 19.34 3.84 -0.76
N LEU A 104 18.05 3.68 -0.53
CA LEU A 104 17.16 2.89 -1.38
C LEU A 104 16.70 3.72 -2.59
N THR A 105 16.52 3.06 -3.73
CA THR A 105 15.87 3.67 -4.89
C THR A 105 14.38 3.80 -4.62
N LYS A 106 13.81 4.93 -5.04
CA LYS A 106 12.39 5.23 -4.92
C LYS A 106 11.89 5.90 -6.19
N ILE A 107 10.78 5.41 -6.72
CA ILE A 107 9.98 6.11 -7.72
C ILE A 107 8.56 6.23 -7.22
N ASN A 108 7.88 7.33 -7.56
CA ASN A 108 6.47 7.49 -7.27
C ASN A 108 5.73 8.09 -8.46
N LYS A 109 4.46 7.72 -8.61
CA LYS A 109 3.51 8.32 -9.53
C LYS A 109 2.36 8.90 -8.73
N ARG A 110 1.99 10.13 -9.05
CA ARG A 110 0.78 10.79 -8.54
C ARG A 110 -0.12 11.16 -9.71
N CYS A 111 -1.40 10.85 -9.59
CA CYS A 111 -2.41 11.18 -10.59
C CYS A 111 -3.62 11.79 -9.90
N LYS A 112 -4.22 12.81 -10.52
CA LYS A 112 -5.53 13.29 -10.08
C LYS A 112 -6.60 12.31 -10.56
N THR A 113 -7.55 12.00 -9.68
CA THR A 113 -8.66 11.08 -9.93
C THR A 113 -9.97 11.69 -9.41
N SER A 114 -11.07 10.94 -9.52
CA SER A 114 -12.21 11.17 -8.63
C SER A 114 -11.82 10.96 -7.17
N ASP A 115 -12.64 11.44 -6.25
CA ASP A 115 -12.47 11.17 -4.82
C ASP A 115 -12.56 9.65 -4.55
N LEU A 116 -11.43 9.07 -4.14
CA LEU A 116 -11.26 7.62 -3.91
C LEU A 116 -12.05 7.09 -2.72
N SER A 117 -12.68 7.98 -1.94
CA SER A 117 -13.54 7.61 -0.81
C SER A 117 -15.03 7.50 -1.17
N GLU A 118 -15.42 7.97 -2.36
CA GLU A 118 -16.83 7.98 -2.79
C GLU A 118 -17.25 6.66 -3.44
N ALA A 119 -16.31 5.93 -4.07
CA ALA A 119 -16.60 4.68 -4.78
C ALA A 119 -15.51 3.62 -4.60
N TYR A 120 -15.89 2.36 -4.89
CA TYR A 120 -14.90 1.30 -5.01
C TYR A 120 -14.16 1.41 -6.34
N HIS A 121 -12.85 1.41 -6.27
CA HIS A 121 -11.95 1.39 -7.42
C HIS A 121 -11.09 0.12 -7.43
N ILE A 122 -10.58 -0.24 -8.60
CA ILE A 122 -9.68 -1.37 -8.78
C ILE A 122 -8.24 -0.87 -8.84
N TYR A 123 -7.41 -1.36 -7.92
CA TYR A 123 -5.98 -1.11 -7.89
C TYR A 123 -5.27 -2.41 -8.23
N ALA A 124 -4.42 -2.41 -9.25
CA ALA A 124 -3.70 -3.61 -9.63
C ALA A 124 -2.25 -3.35 -10.01
N VAL A 125 -1.42 -4.37 -9.82
CA VAL A 125 -0.04 -4.41 -10.32
C VAL A 125 0.24 -5.77 -10.92
N ARG A 126 0.85 -5.76 -12.11
CA ARG A 126 1.44 -6.93 -12.75
C ARG A 126 2.96 -6.81 -12.71
N ARG A 127 3.62 -7.85 -12.25
CA ARG A 127 5.06 -8.04 -12.32
C ARG A 127 5.38 -8.93 -13.53
N THR A 128 6.35 -8.50 -14.33
CA THR A 128 7.04 -9.31 -15.32
C THR A 128 8.51 -9.46 -14.89
N ASP A 129 9.31 -10.14 -15.71
CA ASP A 129 10.73 -10.31 -15.44
C ASP A 129 11.51 -8.99 -15.48
N SER A 130 10.97 -7.94 -16.12
CA SER A 130 11.65 -6.66 -16.31
C SER A 130 10.80 -5.44 -15.95
N GLU A 131 9.55 -5.60 -15.54
CA GLU A 131 8.65 -4.46 -15.36
C GLU A 131 7.67 -4.66 -14.20
N LEU A 132 7.27 -3.54 -13.60
CA LEU A 132 6.06 -3.41 -12.81
C LEU A 132 5.08 -2.52 -13.57
N ILE A 133 3.87 -3.05 -13.82
CA ILE A 133 2.84 -2.38 -14.60
C ILE A 133 1.62 -2.19 -13.71
N PHE A 134 1.24 -0.93 -13.46
CA PHE A 134 0.18 -0.55 -12.56
C PHE A 134 -1.08 -0.15 -13.31
N TYR A 135 -2.22 -0.58 -12.79
CA TYR A 135 -3.53 -0.31 -13.34
C TYR A 135 -4.42 0.32 -12.28
N PHE A 136 -5.21 1.30 -12.71
CA PHE A 136 -6.28 1.90 -11.95
C PHE A 136 -7.57 1.79 -12.77
N ASP A 137 -8.59 1.17 -12.20
CA ASP A 137 -9.84 0.82 -12.91
C ASP A 137 -9.59 0.13 -14.26
N LYS A 138 -8.64 -0.83 -14.25
CA LYS A 138 -8.22 -1.65 -15.40
C LYS A 138 -7.47 -0.88 -16.51
N VAL A 139 -7.17 0.39 -16.30
CA VAL A 139 -6.38 1.21 -17.24
C VAL A 139 -4.95 1.34 -16.72
N GLU A 140 -3.97 1.02 -17.57
CA GLU A 140 -2.56 1.25 -17.25
C GLU A 140 -2.28 2.76 -17.11
N TYR A 141 -1.60 3.16 -16.04
CA TYR A 141 -1.24 4.58 -15.80
C TYR A 141 0.21 4.77 -15.38
N PHE A 142 0.89 3.69 -15.01
CA PHE A 142 2.27 3.75 -14.55
C PHE A 142 3.00 2.44 -14.84
N ARG A 143 4.24 2.58 -15.30
CA ARG A 143 5.13 1.48 -15.60
C ARG A 143 6.52 1.82 -15.06
N VAL A 144 7.14 0.86 -14.41
CA VAL A 144 8.50 0.95 -13.91
C VAL A 144 9.31 -0.12 -14.62
N ASN A 145 10.21 0.31 -15.50
CA ASN A 145 11.18 -0.57 -16.12
C ASN A 145 12.25 -0.90 -15.09
N ARG A 146 12.57 -2.18 -15.01
CA ARG A 146 13.52 -2.75 -14.08
C ARG A 146 14.44 -3.67 -14.86
N SER A 147 15.53 -3.10 -15.36
CA SER A 147 16.72 -3.90 -15.60
C SER A 147 17.19 -4.38 -14.23
N PHE A 148 16.92 -5.64 -13.89
CA PHE A 148 17.58 -6.32 -12.77
C PHE A 148 19.03 -6.58 -13.17
N ASP A 149 19.80 -5.51 -13.36
CA ASP A 149 21.25 -5.63 -13.40
C ASP A 149 21.70 -5.67 -11.94
N ASP A 150 22.12 -6.87 -11.52
CA ASP A 150 22.87 -7.12 -10.31
C ASP A 150 24.09 -6.18 -10.29
N THR A 151 24.01 -5.08 -9.53
CA THR A 151 25.18 -4.26 -9.15
C THR A 151 25.36 -4.28 -7.66
#